data_AF-A0A2N8L210-F1
#
_entry.id   AF-A0A2N8L210-F1
#
_cell.length_a   1.000
_cell.length_b   1.000
_cell.length_c   1.000
_cell.angle_alpha   90.00
_cell.angle_beta   90.00
_cell.angle_gamma   90.00
#
_symmetry.space_group_name_H-M   'P 1'
#
loop_
_entity.id
_entity.type
_entity.pdbx_description
1 polymer ?
#
loop_
_entity_poly.entity_id
_entity_poly.type
_entity_poly.pdbx_seq_one_letter_code
_entity_poly.pdbx_strand_id
1 'polypeptide(L)'
;MLLAAASISSQVQAKEPVASPNPSLESVALTALPREAQTTHRLILAGGPFPYAKDGTVFGNRERILPRQARGYYHEYTVRTPGARNRGARRLVCGGLPPTRPDVCYYTDDHYSSFKRVQP
;
A
#
# COMPACT_ATOMS: atom_id res chain seq x y z
N MET A 1 56.47 39.62 8.40
CA MET A 1 56.18 38.34 7.72
C MET A 1 54.79 37.88 8.18
N LEU A 2 53.74 38.30 7.48
CA LEU A 2 52.39 37.77 7.67
C LEU A 2 51.91 37.27 6.31
N LEU A 3 51.88 35.95 6.13
CA LEU A 3 51.17 35.29 5.04
C LEU A 3 49.71 35.12 5.48
N ALA A 4 48.77 35.69 4.74
CA ALA A 4 47.37 35.31 4.81
C ALA A 4 47.04 34.52 3.54
N ALA A 5 46.90 33.20 3.70
CA ALA A 5 46.58 32.27 2.62
C ALA A 5 45.11 32.38 2.23
N ALA A 6 44.84 32.42 0.92
CA ALA A 6 43.51 32.30 0.36
C ALA A 6 43.04 30.84 0.43
N SER A 7 41.79 30.62 0.85
CA SER A 7 41.14 29.31 0.78
C SER A 7 39.98 29.37 -0.21
N ILE A 8 40.14 28.66 -1.33
CA ILE A 8 39.08 28.39 -2.32
C ILE A 8 38.33 27.15 -1.82
N SER A 9 37.05 27.28 -1.47
CA SER A 9 36.21 26.12 -1.18
C SER A 9 35.52 25.65 -2.46
N SER A 10 36.08 24.61 -3.08
CA SER A 10 35.39 23.79 -4.09
C SER A 10 34.27 23.01 -3.40
N GLN A 11 33.02 23.34 -3.70
CA GLN A 11 31.88 22.50 -3.31
C GLN A 11 31.85 21.26 -4.21
N VAL A 12 32.22 20.11 -3.63
CA VAL A 12 32.09 18.78 -4.27
C VAL A 12 30.64 18.33 -4.12
N GLN A 13 30.02 18.03 -5.26
CA GLN A 13 28.68 17.46 -5.39
C GLN A 13 28.61 16.08 -4.69
N ALA A 14 27.69 15.90 -3.74
CA ALA A 14 27.27 14.59 -3.28
C ALA A 14 25.91 14.21 -3.89
N LYS A 15 25.89 13.05 -4.54
CA LYS A 15 24.76 12.41 -5.20
C LYS A 15 23.98 11.57 -4.18
N GLU A 16 22.65 11.57 -4.35
CA GLU A 16 21.59 10.71 -3.77
C GLU A 16 21.11 10.98 -2.34
N PRO A 17 19.80 11.27 -2.14
CA PRO A 17 19.14 11.03 -0.87
C PRO A 17 18.90 9.53 -0.72
N VAL A 18 19.42 8.98 0.37
CA VAL A 18 19.12 7.64 0.89
C VAL A 18 17.61 7.43 0.90
N ALA A 19 17.13 6.42 0.15
CA ALA A 19 15.73 6.07 0.10
C ALA A 19 15.22 5.72 1.52
N SER A 20 14.27 6.51 2.01
CA SER A 20 13.47 6.16 3.18
C SER A 20 12.87 4.77 2.98
N PRO A 21 12.82 3.89 4.01
CA PRO A 21 12.24 2.54 3.88
C PRO A 21 10.74 2.55 3.56
N ASN A 22 10.09 3.72 3.60
CA ASN A 22 8.79 3.95 2.98
C ASN A 22 8.96 5.00 1.87
N PRO A 23 9.38 4.62 0.64
CA PRO A 23 9.07 5.46 -0.50
C PRO A 23 7.56 5.72 -0.47
N SER A 24 7.14 6.97 -0.66
CA SER A 24 5.72 7.30 -0.70
C SER A 24 5.02 6.38 -1.70
N LEU A 25 4.21 5.44 -1.20
CA LEU A 25 3.49 4.48 -2.06
C LEU A 25 2.72 5.27 -3.12
N GLU A 26 2.80 4.83 -4.37
CA GLU A 26 2.05 5.44 -5.47
C GLU A 26 0.57 5.50 -5.09
N SER A 27 -0.07 6.65 -5.30
CA SER A 27 -1.50 6.80 -5.06
C SER A 27 -2.29 6.56 -6.34
N VAL A 28 -3.45 5.93 -6.21
CA VAL A 28 -4.37 5.65 -7.32
C VAL A 28 -5.81 5.92 -6.89
N ALA A 29 -6.59 6.57 -7.75
CA ALA A 29 -8.02 6.77 -7.50
C ALA A 29 -8.76 5.44 -7.54
N LEU A 30 -9.73 5.23 -6.64
CA LEU A 30 -10.56 4.02 -6.61
C LEU A 30 -11.26 3.77 -7.97
N THR A 31 -11.70 4.85 -8.62
CA THR A 31 -12.34 4.80 -9.94
C THR A 31 -11.40 4.39 -11.07
N ALA A 32 -10.08 4.55 -10.90
CA ALA A 32 -9.06 4.11 -11.84
C ALA A 32 -8.68 2.63 -11.67
N LEU A 33 -9.09 1.98 -10.57
CA LEU A 33 -8.90 0.55 -10.37
C LEU A 33 -9.91 -0.29 -11.17
N PRO A 34 -9.62 -1.59 -11.40
CA PRO A 34 -10.58 -2.52 -11.99
C PRO A 34 -11.94 -2.48 -11.27
N ARG A 35 -13.03 -2.70 -12.00
CA ARG A 35 -14.41 -2.66 -11.45
C ARG A 35 -14.61 -3.66 -10.31
N GLU A 36 -13.89 -4.77 -10.34
CA GLU A 36 -13.88 -5.77 -9.29
C GLU A 36 -13.32 -5.20 -7.98
N ALA A 37 -12.27 -4.37 -8.03
CA ALA A 37 -11.70 -3.73 -6.84
C ALA A 37 -12.69 -2.72 -6.24
N GLN A 38 -13.36 -1.93 -7.08
CA GLN A 38 -14.42 -1.01 -6.66
C GLN A 38 -15.59 -1.76 -6.00
N THR A 39 -15.94 -2.92 -6.52
CA THR A 39 -16.98 -3.79 -5.94
C THR A 39 -16.54 -4.36 -4.60
N THR A 40 -15.32 -4.89 -4.50
CA THR A 40 -14.75 -5.35 -3.23
C THR A 40 -14.73 -4.22 -2.20
N HIS A 41 -14.32 -3.00 -2.57
CA HIS A 41 -14.33 -1.84 -1.68
C HIS A 41 -15.73 -1.55 -1.12
N ARG A 42 -16.78 -1.58 -1.95
CA ARG A 42 -18.17 -1.43 -1.48
C ARG A 42 -18.59 -2.54 -0.51
N LEU A 43 -18.19 -3.79 -0.77
CA LEU A 43 -18.45 -4.90 0.14
C LEU A 43 -17.74 -4.73 1.48
N ILE A 44 -16.50 -4.20 1.49
CA ILE A 44 -15.77 -3.89 2.72
C ILE A 44 -16.56 -2.91 3.57
N LEU A 45 -17.02 -1.80 2.97
CA LEU A 45 -17.84 -0.81 3.68
C LEU A 45 -19.18 -1.37 4.18
N ALA A 46 -19.79 -2.29 3.42
CA ALA A 46 -21.03 -2.96 3.80
C ALA A 46 -20.85 -4.09 4.84
N GLY A 47 -19.62 -4.55 5.07
CA GLY A 47 -19.34 -5.71 5.93
C GLY A 47 -19.60 -7.08 5.28
N GLY A 48 -19.63 -7.15 3.95
CA GLY A 48 -19.89 -8.38 3.19
C GLY A 48 -21.31 -8.46 2.60
N PRO A 49 -21.78 -9.67 2.23
CA PRO A 49 -21.08 -10.96 2.34
C PRO A 49 -19.86 -11.04 1.44
N PHE A 50 -18.81 -11.74 1.88
CA PHE A 50 -17.59 -11.92 1.11
C PHE A 50 -17.55 -13.28 0.40
N PRO A 51 -17.08 -13.33 -0.87
CA PRO A 51 -17.12 -14.55 -1.66
C PRO A 51 -16.04 -15.58 -1.29
N TYR A 52 -14.97 -15.18 -0.59
CA TYR A 52 -13.89 -16.09 -0.22
C TYR A 52 -13.66 -16.14 1.28
N ALA A 53 -13.37 -17.34 1.80
CA ALA A 53 -13.17 -17.58 3.23
C ALA A 53 -12.00 -16.81 3.87
N LYS A 54 -11.08 -16.26 3.07
CA LYS A 54 -9.95 -15.46 3.54
C LYS A 54 -10.25 -13.96 3.58
N ASP A 55 -11.36 -13.52 3.00
CA ASP A 55 -11.72 -12.11 2.96
C ASP A 55 -12.11 -11.63 4.36
N GLY A 56 -11.55 -10.49 4.77
CA GLY A 56 -11.71 -9.93 6.11
C GLY A 56 -10.75 -10.51 7.15
N THR A 57 -9.88 -11.45 6.79
CA THR A 57 -8.86 -11.95 7.73
C THR A 57 -7.71 -10.94 7.90
N VAL A 58 -7.02 -11.02 9.04
CA VAL A 58 -5.91 -10.10 9.36
C VAL A 58 -4.75 -10.28 8.38
N PHE A 59 -4.35 -9.17 7.74
CA PHE A 59 -3.12 -9.10 6.97
C PHE A 59 -1.95 -8.75 7.89
N GLY A 60 -0.93 -9.60 7.93
CA GLY A 60 0.17 -9.50 8.89
C GLY A 60 1.21 -8.43 8.57
N ASN A 61 1.31 -7.94 7.33
CA ASN A 61 2.33 -7.00 6.87
C ASN A 61 3.77 -7.40 7.31
N ARG A 62 4.15 -8.66 7.08
CA ARG A 62 5.43 -9.22 7.60
C ARG A 62 6.64 -8.65 6.89
N GLU A 63 6.47 -8.39 5.59
CA GLU A 63 7.43 -7.80 4.66
C GLU A 63 7.56 -6.29 4.87
N ARG A 64 6.64 -5.68 5.65
CA ARG A 64 6.64 -4.27 6.05
C ARG A 64 6.62 -3.28 4.89
N ILE A 65 5.99 -3.66 3.78
CA ILE A 65 5.78 -2.78 2.62
C ILE A 65 4.77 -1.66 2.96
N LEU A 66 3.74 -1.99 3.76
CA LEU A 66 2.80 -1.00 4.27
C LEU A 66 3.33 -0.35 5.56
N PRO A 67 2.90 0.87 5.90
CA PRO A 67 3.26 1.51 7.16
C PRO A 67 3.00 0.61 8.38
N ARG A 68 3.94 0.62 9.34
CA ARG A 68 3.82 -0.19 10.56
C ARG A 68 2.65 0.30 11.41
N GLN A 69 1.78 -0.63 11.80
CA GLN A 69 0.59 -0.40 12.61
C GLN A 69 0.41 -1.52 13.63
N ALA A 70 -0.52 -1.35 14.57
CA ALA A 70 -0.84 -2.37 15.56
C ALA A 70 -1.33 -3.69 14.91
N ARG A 71 -1.15 -4.81 15.60
CA ARG A 71 -1.62 -6.12 15.13
C ARG A 71 -3.14 -6.08 14.94
N GLY A 72 -3.62 -6.60 13.81
CA GLY A 72 -5.05 -6.58 13.48
C GLY A 72 -5.50 -5.28 12.82
N TYR A 73 -4.63 -4.28 12.61
CA TYR A 73 -5.01 -3.05 11.91
C TYR A 73 -5.37 -3.30 10.44
N TYR A 74 -4.61 -4.15 9.74
CA TYR A 74 -4.83 -4.44 8.32
C TYR A 74 -5.63 -5.72 8.12
N HIS A 75 -6.57 -5.71 7.18
CA HIS A 75 -7.36 -6.86 6.76
C HIS A 75 -7.29 -7.01 5.23
N GLU A 76 -7.26 -8.25 4.75
CA GLU A 76 -7.16 -8.55 3.31
C GLU A 76 -8.50 -8.97 2.69
N TYR A 77 -8.70 -8.60 1.43
CA TYR A 77 -9.89 -8.90 0.66
C TYR A 77 -9.53 -9.23 -0.78
N THR A 78 -10.15 -10.27 -1.32
CA THR A 78 -9.92 -10.72 -2.68
C THR A 78 -10.54 -9.75 -3.67
N VAL A 79 -9.76 -9.35 -4.67
CA VAL A 79 -10.28 -8.70 -5.88
C VAL A 79 -10.35 -9.77 -6.95
N ARG A 80 -11.57 -10.07 -7.42
CA ARG A 80 -11.78 -11.13 -8.41
C ARG A 80 -11.00 -10.80 -9.69
N THR A 81 -10.33 -11.80 -10.24
CA THR A 81 -9.72 -11.73 -11.57
C THR A 81 -10.65 -12.45 -12.55
N PRO A 82 -11.23 -11.78 -13.56
CA PRO A 82 -12.07 -12.44 -14.55
C PRO A 82 -11.37 -13.64 -15.21
N GLY A 83 -12.08 -14.75 -15.36
CA GLY A 83 -11.55 -15.99 -15.93
C GLY A 83 -10.65 -16.83 -15.01
N ALA A 84 -10.22 -16.31 -13.85
CA ALA A 84 -9.44 -17.09 -12.91
C ALA A 84 -10.31 -18.17 -12.23
N ARG A 85 -9.77 -19.40 -12.15
CA ARG A 85 -10.40 -20.53 -11.43
C ARG A 85 -10.11 -20.52 -9.92
N ASN A 86 -9.19 -19.67 -9.49
CA ASN A 86 -8.78 -19.48 -8.11
C ASN A 86 -9.00 -18.02 -7.69
N ARG A 87 -8.52 -17.63 -6.50
CA ARG A 87 -8.62 -16.26 -5.98
C ARG A 87 -7.82 -15.22 -6.79
N GLY A 88 -6.95 -15.63 -7.70
CA GLY A 88 -6.01 -14.75 -8.39
C GLY A 88 -5.00 -14.09 -7.45
N ALA A 89 -4.23 -13.14 -7.99
CA ALA A 89 -3.20 -12.39 -7.25
C ALA A 89 -3.68 -11.05 -6.69
N ARG A 90 -4.82 -10.53 -7.17
CA ARG A 90 -5.29 -9.17 -6.85
C ARG A 90 -5.97 -9.08 -5.50
N ARG A 91 -5.63 -8.07 -4.71
CA ARG A 91 -6.21 -7.86 -3.36
C ARG A 91 -6.42 -6.38 -3.06
N LEU A 92 -7.37 -6.11 -2.19
CA LEU A 92 -7.39 -4.91 -1.36
C LEU A 92 -6.91 -5.27 0.04
N VAL A 93 -6.03 -4.46 0.60
CA VAL A 93 -5.65 -4.51 2.01
C VAL A 93 -6.06 -3.19 2.64
N CYS A 94 -7.04 -3.24 3.54
CA CYS A 94 -7.56 -2.04 4.19
C CYS A 94 -7.14 -2.01 5.66
N GLY A 95 -6.74 -0.83 6.12
CA GLY A 95 -6.35 -0.54 7.48
C GLY A 95 -7.41 0.29 8.19
N GLY A 96 -7.70 -0.04 9.44
CA GLY A 96 -8.66 0.71 10.27
C GLY A 96 -9.48 -0.20 11.17
N LEU A 97 -9.98 0.35 12.26
CA LEU A 97 -10.87 -0.34 13.20
C LEU A 97 -12.10 0.55 13.47
N PRO A 98 -13.33 0.09 13.16
CA PRO A 98 -13.69 -1.24 12.66
C PRO A 98 -13.34 -1.44 11.16
N PRO A 99 -13.21 -2.69 10.68
CA PRO A 99 -12.85 -2.97 9.27
C PRO A 99 -13.83 -2.40 8.22
N THR A 100 -15.08 -2.14 8.61
CA THR A 100 -16.10 -1.53 7.73
C THR A 100 -15.96 -0.02 7.58
N ARG A 101 -15.03 0.62 8.32
CA ARG A 101 -14.69 2.04 8.21
C ARG A 101 -13.17 2.19 8.11
N PRO A 102 -12.56 1.78 6.99
CA PRO A 102 -11.11 1.83 6.84
C PRO A 102 -10.61 3.28 6.77
N ASP A 103 -9.50 3.57 7.44
CA ASP A 103 -8.77 4.84 7.33
C ASP A 103 -8.03 4.93 5.99
N VAL A 104 -7.59 3.77 5.48
CA VAL A 104 -6.80 3.62 4.27
C VAL A 104 -7.04 2.26 3.63
N CYS A 105 -6.99 2.21 2.31
CA CYS A 105 -6.92 0.97 1.55
C CYS A 105 -5.72 0.99 0.61
N TYR A 106 -5.17 -0.19 0.36
CA TYR A 106 -4.08 -0.43 -0.58
C TYR A 106 -4.48 -1.50 -1.57
N TYR A 107 -4.13 -1.32 -2.83
CA TYR A 107 -4.34 -2.28 -3.89
C TYR A 107 -3.03 -2.95 -4.29
N THR A 108 -3.07 -4.25 -4.49
CA THR A 108 -1.99 -5.07 -5.07
C THR A 108 -2.58 -5.91 -6.19
N ASP A 109 -1.87 -6.04 -7.30
CA ASP A 109 -2.18 -6.94 -8.41
C ASP A 109 -1.17 -8.08 -8.56
N ASP A 110 -0.20 -8.16 -7.66
CA ASP A 110 0.98 -9.04 -7.70
C ASP A 110 1.15 -9.85 -6.40
N HIS A 111 0.04 -10.15 -5.72
CA HIS A 111 0.01 -10.98 -4.51
C HIS A 111 0.92 -10.45 -3.39
N TYR A 112 0.70 -9.19 -3.02
CA TYR A 112 1.37 -8.45 -1.94
C TYR A 112 2.85 -8.10 -2.20
N SER A 113 3.34 -8.22 -3.44
CA SER A 113 4.73 -7.88 -3.77
C SER A 113 4.92 -6.36 -3.93
N SER A 114 3.88 -5.64 -4.33
CA SER A 114 3.84 -4.18 -4.37
C SER A 114 2.43 -3.66 -4.04
N PHE A 115 2.36 -2.36 -3.69
CA PHE A 115 1.09 -1.72 -3.32
C PHE A 115 0.96 -0.33 -3.90
N LYS A 116 -0.29 0.03 -4.23
CA LYS A 116 -0.72 1.40 -4.48
C LYS A 116 -1.71 1.84 -3.40
N ARG A 117 -1.55 3.04 -2.86
CA ARG A 117 -2.51 3.62 -1.90
C ARG A 117 -3.76 4.07 -2.64
N VAL A 118 -4.92 3.56 -2.22
CA VAL A 118 -6.20 3.89 -2.84
C VAL A 118 -6.72 5.21 -2.28
N GLN A 119 -7.11 6.12 -3.17
CA GLN A 119 -7.84 7.34 -2.84
C GLN A 119 -9.32 7.12 -3.20
N PRO A 120 -10.24 7.16 -2.22
CA PRO A 120 -11.67 6.90 -2.44
C PRO A 120 -12.34 7.94 -3.34
#